data_AF-U6DU69-F1
#
_entry.id   AF-U6DU69-F1
#
_cell.length_a   1.000
_cell.length_b   1.000
_cell.length_c   1.000
_cell.angle_alpha   90.00
_cell.angle_beta   90.00
_cell.angle_gamma   90.00
#
_symmetry.space_group_name_H-M   'P 1'
#
loop_
_entity.id
_entity.type
_entity.pdbx_description
1 polymer ?
#
loop_
_entity_poly.entity_id
_entity_poly.type
_entity_poly.pdbx_seq_one_letter_code
_entity_poly.pdbx_strand_id
1 'polypeptide(L)'
;ERSPRAESLREDSTVSLVVQALRRNAERTDICLLKGGYERFSSEYPEFCSKTKALATLPPAVPPSTAESLDVGCSSCGTPLHDQGGPVEILPFLYLGSAYHAARRDMLDALGITALLNVSSDCPNHFEGHYQYKCIPVEDNH
;
A
#
# COMPACT_ATOMS: atom_id res chain seq x y z
N GLU A 1 12.17 13.05 -23.89
CA GLU A 1 11.45 12.83 -25.17
C GLU A 1 10.00 12.45 -24.84
N ARG A 2 8.98 13.22 -25.29
CA ARG A 2 7.57 12.95 -24.96
C ARG A 2 7.07 11.72 -25.74
N SER A 3 6.55 10.71 -25.03
CA SER A 3 5.85 9.54 -25.60
C SER A 3 4.60 9.99 -26.38
N PRO A 4 4.11 9.21 -27.38
CA PRO A 4 2.81 9.49 -28.01
C PRO A 4 1.73 9.70 -26.96
N ARG A 5 0.85 10.68 -27.23
CA ARG A 5 -0.29 11.05 -26.40
C ARG A 5 -1.07 9.81 -25.98
N ALA A 6 -1.69 9.87 -24.80
CA ALA A 6 -2.56 8.83 -24.24
C ALA A 6 -3.74 8.42 -25.15
N GLU A 7 -3.90 9.05 -26.32
CA GLU A 7 -4.88 8.73 -27.36
C GLU A 7 -4.55 7.45 -28.17
N SER A 8 -3.34 6.91 -28.06
CA SER A 8 -2.93 5.66 -28.74
C SER A 8 -3.13 4.39 -27.90
N LEU A 9 -3.69 4.50 -26.69
CA LEU A 9 -3.86 3.36 -25.80
C LEU A 9 -5.07 2.50 -26.22
N ARG A 10 -4.97 1.18 -26.09
CA ARG A 10 -6.12 0.28 -26.22
C ARG A 10 -7.17 0.66 -25.18
N GLU A 11 -8.41 0.80 -25.62
CA GLU A 11 -9.52 1.32 -24.80
C GLU A 11 -9.76 0.50 -23.51
N ASP A 12 -9.43 -0.80 -23.49
CA ASP A 12 -9.65 -1.72 -22.36
C ASP A 12 -8.43 -1.98 -21.44
N SER A 13 -7.37 -1.14 -21.50
CA SER A 13 -6.23 -1.31 -20.59
C SER A 13 -6.49 -0.68 -19.21
N THR A 14 -5.93 -1.24 -18.13
CA THR A 14 -5.86 -0.59 -16.80
C THR A 14 -5.32 0.85 -16.89
N VAL A 15 -4.39 1.09 -17.82
CA VAL A 15 -3.85 2.43 -18.10
C VAL A 15 -4.94 3.36 -18.64
N SER A 16 -5.82 2.88 -19.52
CA SER A 16 -6.96 3.62 -20.06
C SER A 16 -7.93 4.04 -18.95
N LEU A 17 -8.26 3.12 -18.03
CA LEU A 17 -9.11 3.40 -16.87
C LEU A 17 -8.51 4.51 -15.98
N VAL A 18 -7.22 4.41 -15.68
CA VAL A 18 -6.52 5.41 -14.86
C VAL A 18 -6.49 6.77 -15.57
N VAL A 19 -6.17 6.81 -16.88
CA VAL A 19 -6.17 8.04 -17.67
C VAL A 19 -7.57 8.68 -17.70
N GLN A 20 -8.62 7.88 -17.87
CA GLN A 20 -10.00 8.38 -17.88
C GLN A 20 -10.41 8.96 -16.53
N ALA A 21 -10.05 8.28 -15.42
CA ALA A 21 -10.30 8.78 -14.07
C ALA A 21 -9.56 10.10 -13.81
N LEU A 22 -8.30 10.21 -14.23
CA LEU A 22 -7.51 11.43 -14.10
C LEU A 22 -8.08 12.59 -14.92
N ARG A 23 -8.51 12.35 -16.18
CA ARG A 23 -9.14 13.37 -17.02
C ARG A 23 -10.41 13.94 -16.42
N ARG A 24 -11.21 13.11 -15.73
CA ARG A 24 -12.43 13.55 -15.04
C ARG A 24 -12.14 14.49 -13.86
N ASN A 25 -11.03 14.27 -13.15
CA ASN A 25 -10.70 15.03 -11.94
C ASN A 25 -9.76 16.21 -12.20
N ALA A 26 -9.02 16.20 -13.31
CA ALA A 26 -8.01 17.21 -13.63
C ALA A 26 -8.27 17.80 -15.03
N GLU A 27 -9.26 18.69 -15.13
CA GLU A 27 -9.71 19.30 -16.40
C GLU A 27 -8.61 20.06 -17.18
N ARG A 28 -7.48 20.40 -16.54
CA ARG A 28 -6.40 21.21 -17.15
C ARG A 28 -5.00 20.60 -17.08
N THR A 29 -4.87 19.34 -16.70
CA THR A 29 -3.55 18.70 -16.58
C THR A 29 -3.23 17.87 -17.83
N ASP A 30 -2.10 18.15 -18.47
CA ASP A 30 -1.61 17.35 -19.60
C ASP A 30 -1.07 16.01 -19.11
N ILE A 31 -1.75 14.92 -19.47
CA ILE A 31 -1.39 13.56 -19.03
C ILE A 31 -0.39 12.97 -20.01
N CYS A 32 0.81 12.71 -19.51
CA CYS A 32 1.90 12.07 -20.25
C CYS A 32 2.23 10.69 -19.66
N LEU A 33 2.70 9.78 -20.52
CA LEU A 33 3.18 8.46 -20.12
C LEU A 33 4.71 8.42 -20.15
N LEU A 34 5.30 7.72 -19.18
CA LEU A 34 6.74 7.46 -19.16
C LEU A 34 7.10 6.43 -20.24
N LYS A 35 7.84 6.88 -21.26
CA LYS A 35 8.34 6.01 -22.32
C LYS A 35 9.30 4.97 -21.70
N GLY A 36 8.95 3.69 -21.80
CA GLY A 36 9.74 2.61 -21.20
C GLY A 36 9.47 2.34 -19.72
N GLY A 37 8.43 2.95 -19.13
CA GLY A 37 7.97 2.63 -17.78
C GLY A 37 8.77 3.26 -16.64
N TYR A 38 8.38 2.93 -15.41
CA TYR A 38 8.95 3.50 -14.20
C TYR A 38 10.38 3.02 -13.92
N GLU A 39 10.71 1.75 -14.18
CA GLU A 39 12.06 1.22 -13.90
C GLU A 39 13.14 1.94 -14.72
N ARG A 40 12.85 2.19 -16.01
CA ARG A 40 13.75 2.97 -16.86
C ARG A 40 13.87 4.41 -16.38
N PHE A 41 12.75 5.07 -16.08
CA PHE A 41 12.76 6.45 -15.60
C PHE A 41 13.52 6.60 -14.27
N SER A 42 13.30 5.69 -13.32
CA SER A 42 13.93 5.75 -11.99
C SER A 42 15.43 5.45 -12.01
N SER A 43 15.91 4.67 -12.98
CA SER A 43 17.35 4.44 -13.18
C SER A 43 18.04 5.62 -13.88
N GLU A 44 17.39 6.25 -14.85
CA GLU A 44 17.94 7.40 -15.59
C GLU A 44 17.80 8.74 -14.83
N TYR A 45 16.77 8.89 -13.98
CA TYR A 45 16.38 10.14 -13.32
C TYR A 45 15.98 9.94 -11.83
N PRO A 46 16.87 9.39 -10.98
CA PRO A 46 16.55 9.05 -9.59
C PRO A 46 16.17 10.25 -8.71
N GLU A 47 16.62 11.45 -9.05
CA GLU A 47 16.32 12.71 -8.36
C GLU A 47 14.87 13.17 -8.53
N PHE A 48 14.19 12.70 -9.58
CA PHE A 48 12.78 12.98 -9.84
C PHE A 48 11.85 11.91 -9.28
N CYS A 49 12.39 10.84 -8.70
CA CYS A 49 11.62 9.81 -8.03
C CYS A 49 11.52 10.11 -6.54
N SER A 50 10.29 10.29 -6.05
CA SER A 50 10.05 10.22 -4.61
C SER A 50 10.29 8.77 -4.19
N LYS A 51 11.37 8.55 -3.44
CA LYS A 51 11.56 7.28 -2.74
C LYS A 51 10.43 7.18 -1.72
N THR A 52 9.31 6.53 -2.07
CA THR A 52 8.59 5.74 -1.08
C THR A 52 9.68 4.93 -0.40
N LYS A 53 9.78 4.94 0.94
CA LYS A 53 10.79 4.16 1.67
C LYS A 53 10.63 2.70 1.26
N ALA A 54 11.32 2.31 0.20
CA ALA A 54 11.48 0.96 -0.24
C ALA A 54 12.30 0.34 0.89
N LEU A 55 11.68 -0.67 1.50
CA LEU A 55 12.17 -1.43 2.63
C LEU A 55 13.37 -2.27 2.17
N ALA A 56 14.49 -1.64 1.84
CA ALA A 56 15.74 -2.30 1.50
C ALA A 56 16.89 -1.29 1.36
N THR A 57 17.58 -0.98 2.45
CA THR A 57 19.05 -0.82 2.43
C THR A 57 19.58 -0.90 3.86
N LEU A 58 19.94 -2.10 4.30
CA LEU A 58 20.82 -2.30 5.45
C LEU A 58 22.25 -1.98 5.00
N PRO A 59 22.99 -1.06 5.66
CA PRO A 59 24.45 -1.05 5.59
C PRO A 59 25.04 -2.09 6.56
N PRO A 60 26.25 -2.62 6.31
CA PRO A 60 26.84 -3.70 7.10
C PRO A 60 27.35 -3.22 8.47
N ALA A 61 27.38 -4.19 9.39
CA ALA A 61 27.61 -4.10 10.83
C ALA A 61 28.93 -3.48 11.30
N VAL A 62 28.88 -2.68 12.37
CA VAL A 62 29.90 -2.53 13.45
C VAL A 62 29.24 -1.97 14.74
N PRO A 63 29.84 -2.09 15.96
CA PRO A 63 29.28 -2.71 17.17
C PRO A 63 28.73 -1.71 18.23
N PRO A 64 28.21 -2.14 19.40
CA PRO A 64 27.19 -1.41 20.14
C PRO A 64 27.76 -0.39 21.12
N SER A 65 27.08 0.74 21.25
CA SER A 65 27.19 1.62 22.41
C SER A 65 25.86 2.34 22.63
N THR A 66 25.09 1.76 23.55
CA THR A 66 24.17 2.42 24.49
C THR A 66 23.41 3.66 24.00
N ALA A 67 22.16 3.46 23.57
CA ALA A 67 21.05 4.36 23.88
C ALA A 67 19.73 3.61 23.68
N GLU A 68 18.93 3.56 24.73
CA GLU A 68 17.64 2.90 24.80
C GLU A 68 16.64 3.57 23.85
N SER A 69 16.08 2.78 22.94
CA SER A 69 14.89 3.12 22.17
C SER A 69 14.11 1.81 22.04
N LEU A 70 12.85 1.83 22.45
CA LEU A 70 11.92 0.70 22.41
C LEU A 70 11.60 0.36 20.94
N ASP A 71 12.54 -0.28 20.25
CA ASP A 71 12.31 -1.04 19.04
C ASP A 71 11.91 -2.45 19.44
N VAL A 72 10.61 -2.71 19.53
CA VAL A 72 10.10 -4.08 19.60
C VAL A 72 10.12 -4.66 18.17
N GLY A 73 11.33 -4.74 17.61
CA GLY A 73 11.65 -5.50 16.42
C GLY A 73 11.88 -6.96 16.80
N CYS A 74 10.80 -7.71 17.05
CA CYS A 74 10.90 -9.17 17.12
C CYS A 74 10.99 -9.73 15.70
N SER A 75 12.17 -9.62 15.08
CA SER A 75 12.45 -10.16 13.74
C SER A 75 12.59 -11.69 13.72
N SER A 76 11.84 -12.43 14.55
CA SER A 76 11.84 -13.90 14.53
C SER A 76 10.52 -14.47 15.04
N CYS A 77 9.42 -14.09 14.41
CA CYS A 77 8.22 -14.91 14.38
C CYS A 77 7.90 -15.19 12.92
N GLY A 78 7.58 -16.45 12.59
CA GLY A 78 7.31 -16.91 11.21
C GLY A 78 6.03 -16.36 10.60
N THR A 79 5.65 -15.12 10.94
CA THR A 79 4.57 -14.39 10.29
C THR A 79 5.06 -13.91 8.91
N PRO A 80 4.20 -13.97 7.88
CA PRO A 80 4.49 -13.40 6.57
C PRO A 80 5.01 -11.97 6.66
N LEU A 81 5.83 -11.55 5.69
CA LEU A 81 6.39 -10.18 5.65
C LEU A 81 5.33 -9.07 5.74
N HIS A 82 4.12 -9.33 5.23
CA HIS A 82 3.00 -8.38 5.27
C HIS A 82 2.30 -8.29 6.63
N ASP A 83 2.63 -9.18 7.58
CA ASP A 83 2.14 -9.19 8.96
C ASP A 83 3.16 -8.60 9.94
N GLN A 84 4.32 -8.13 9.45
CA GLN A 84 5.34 -7.51 10.28
C GLN A 84 4.98 -6.04 10.53
N GLY A 85 4.41 -5.76 11.69
CA GLY A 85 4.04 -4.41 12.14
C GLY A 85 2.54 -4.23 12.36
N GLY A 86 2.02 -3.05 12.00
CA GLY A 86 0.60 -2.73 12.00
C GLY A 86 0.08 -2.42 10.59
N PRO A 87 -1.24 -2.23 10.42
CA PRO A 87 -1.84 -1.81 9.16
C PRO A 87 -1.16 -0.57 8.57
N VAL A 88 -1.03 -0.54 7.25
CA VAL A 88 -0.45 0.58 6.52
C VAL A 88 -1.51 1.64 6.27
N GLU A 89 -1.23 2.88 6.67
CA GLU A 89 -2.08 4.04 6.36
C GLU A 89 -1.95 4.41 4.88
N ILE A 90 -3.06 4.38 4.14
CA ILE A 90 -3.14 4.83 2.74
C ILE A 90 -3.67 6.26 2.68
N LEU A 91 -4.65 6.57 3.53
CA LEU A 91 -5.21 7.91 3.75
C LEU A 91 -5.48 8.08 5.25
N PRO A 92 -5.67 9.33 5.76
CA PRO A 92 -5.93 9.59 7.17
C PRO A 92 -7.13 8.85 7.81
N PHE A 93 -7.94 8.17 7.00
CA PHE A 93 -9.12 7.40 7.40
C PHE A 93 -9.15 6.00 6.78
N LEU A 94 -8.09 5.57 6.10
CA LEU A 94 -8.04 4.30 5.37
C LEU A 94 -6.73 3.58 5.62
N TYR A 95 -6.85 2.39 6.19
CA TYR A 95 -5.73 1.49 6.45
C TYR A 95 -5.88 0.21 5.65
N LEU A 96 -4.76 -0.32 5.15
CA LEU A 96 -4.67 -1.62 4.53
C LEU A 96 -3.96 -2.58 5.49
N GLY A 97 -4.61 -3.71 5.79
CA GLY A 97 -4.07 -4.72 6.68
C GLY A 97 -4.56 -6.11 6.31
N SER A 98 -3.86 -7.11 6.82
CA SER A 98 -4.21 -8.53 6.72
C SER A 98 -5.27 -8.96 7.75
N ALA A 99 -5.72 -10.22 7.62
CA ALA A 99 -6.56 -10.88 8.61
C ALA A 99 -5.95 -10.87 10.03
N TYR A 100 -4.61 -11.01 10.13
CA TYR A 100 -3.91 -10.96 11.41
C TYR A 100 -4.12 -9.62 12.13
N HIS A 101 -4.00 -8.50 11.41
CA HIS A 101 -4.24 -7.18 11.99
C HIS A 101 -5.72 -6.98 12.36
N ALA A 102 -6.65 -7.47 11.53
CA ALA A 102 -8.09 -7.38 11.78
C ALA A 102 -8.53 -8.18 13.02
N ALA A 103 -7.74 -9.16 13.47
CA ALA A 103 -7.95 -9.93 14.69
C ALA A 103 -7.40 -9.27 15.96
N ARG A 104 -6.82 -8.06 15.89
CA ARG A 104 -6.20 -7.36 17.02
C ARG A 104 -6.96 -6.11 17.44
N ARG A 105 -7.90 -6.25 18.39
CA ARG A 105 -8.72 -5.14 18.87
C ARG A 105 -7.91 -3.98 19.44
N ASP A 106 -6.90 -4.28 20.25
CA ASP A 106 -6.01 -3.28 20.86
C ASP A 106 -5.36 -2.37 19.81
N MET A 107 -4.93 -2.97 18.72
CA MET A 107 -4.31 -2.27 17.58
C MET A 107 -5.34 -1.43 16.81
N LEU A 108 -6.51 -1.99 16.52
CA LEU A 108 -7.59 -1.29 15.83
C LEU A 108 -8.08 -0.07 16.65
N ASP A 109 -8.27 -0.24 17.95
CA ASP A 109 -8.66 0.83 18.87
C ASP A 109 -7.59 1.94 18.93
N ALA A 110 -6.31 1.59 19.03
CA ALA A 110 -5.20 2.55 19.08
C ALA A 110 -5.07 3.38 17.78
N LEU A 111 -5.42 2.80 16.63
CA LEU A 111 -5.45 3.47 15.34
C LEU A 111 -6.75 4.26 15.11
N GLY A 112 -7.71 4.21 16.03
CA GLY A 112 -9.00 4.87 15.89
C GLY A 112 -9.87 4.28 14.77
N ILE A 113 -9.71 2.99 14.46
CA ILE A 113 -10.53 2.30 13.47
C ILE A 113 -11.97 2.19 13.99
N THR A 114 -12.94 2.60 13.17
CA THR A 114 -14.37 2.52 13.52
C THR A 114 -15.13 1.49 12.68
N ALA A 115 -14.56 1.07 11.55
CA ALA A 115 -15.18 0.17 10.59
C ALA A 115 -14.13 -0.73 9.93
N LEU A 116 -14.54 -1.96 9.59
CA LEU A 116 -13.73 -2.91 8.85
C LEU A 116 -14.45 -3.35 7.58
N LEU A 117 -13.73 -3.34 6.47
CA LEU A 117 -14.16 -3.91 5.19
C LEU A 117 -13.43 -5.24 4.99
N ASN A 118 -14.15 -6.35 5.12
CA ASN A 118 -13.60 -7.69 4.93
C ASN A 118 -13.83 -8.13 3.48
N VAL A 119 -12.75 -8.37 2.74
CA VAL A 119 -12.79 -8.80 1.34
C VAL A 119 -12.47 -10.29 1.14
N SER A 120 -12.20 -11.02 2.22
CA SER A 120 -11.86 -12.44 2.19
C SER A 120 -13.09 -13.31 2.40
N SER A 121 -13.17 -14.45 1.72
CA SER A 121 -14.14 -15.52 2.00
C SER A 121 -13.78 -16.34 3.24
N ASP A 122 -12.50 -16.37 3.61
CA ASP A 122 -11.94 -17.35 4.55
C ASP A 122 -11.59 -16.72 5.91
N CYS A 123 -11.77 -15.41 6.04
CA CYS A 123 -11.54 -14.67 7.28
C CYS A 123 -12.87 -14.26 7.93
N PRO A 124 -13.16 -14.67 9.18
CA PRO A 124 -14.35 -14.24 9.89
C PRO A 124 -14.20 -12.82 10.47
N ASN A 125 -15.32 -12.17 10.79
CA ASN A 125 -15.31 -10.90 11.53
C ASN A 125 -15.10 -11.17 13.03
N HIS A 126 -14.02 -10.66 13.61
CA HIS A 126 -13.64 -11.00 14.99
C HIS A 126 -14.39 -10.23 16.08
N PHE A 127 -14.89 -9.02 15.79
CA PHE A 127 -15.40 -8.09 16.81
C PHE A 127 -16.75 -7.49 16.43
N GLU A 128 -17.67 -8.33 15.93
CA GLU A 128 -19.01 -7.90 15.56
C GLU A 128 -19.72 -7.20 16.73
N GLY A 129 -20.36 -6.07 16.45
CA GLY A 129 -20.99 -5.20 17.45
C GLY A 129 -20.08 -4.11 18.04
N HIS A 130 -18.75 -4.23 17.92
CA HIS A 130 -17.80 -3.17 18.33
C HIS A 130 -17.42 -2.26 17.15
N TYR A 131 -17.27 -2.84 15.97
CA TYR A 131 -16.99 -2.10 14.75
C TYR A 131 -18.10 -2.30 13.73
N GLN A 132 -18.21 -1.37 12.79
CA GLN A 132 -19.08 -1.54 11.63
C GLN A 132 -18.39 -2.44 10.61
N TYR A 133 -19.03 -3.56 10.26
CA TYR A 133 -18.50 -4.49 9.27
C TYR A 133 -19.24 -4.37 7.94
N LYS A 134 -18.49 -4.45 6.85
CA LYS A 134 -19.01 -4.80 5.53
C LYS A 134 -18.17 -5.93 4.96
N CYS A 135 -18.83 -6.89 4.33
CA CYS A 135 -18.16 -8.02 3.68
C CYS A 135 -18.40 -7.95 2.17
N ILE A 136 -17.31 -8.05 1.40
CA ILE A 136 -17.35 -8.18 -0.06
C ILE A 136 -16.43 -9.36 -0.39
N PRO A 137 -16.89 -10.61 -0.21
CA PRO A 137 -16.03 -11.78 -0.41
C PRO A 137 -15.61 -11.86 -1.87
N VAL A 138 -14.30 -11.90 -2.10
CA VAL A 138 -13.69 -12.10 -3.41
C VAL A 138 -12.67 -13.23 -3.28
N GLU A 139 -12.67 -14.16 -4.24
CA GLU A 139 -11.63 -15.18 -4.33
C GLU A 139 -10.34 -14.58 -4.87
N ASP A 140 -9.20 -14.93 -4.26
CA ASP A 140 -7.89 -14.52 -4.74
C ASP A 140 -7.48 -15.39 -5.95
N ASN A 141 -8.12 -15.13 -7.09
CA ASN A 141 -7.84 -15.83 -8.35
C ASN A 141 -7.34 -14.82 -9.41
N HIS A 142 -6.21 -15.13 -10.05
CA HIS A 142 -5.51 -14.27 -11.02
C HIS A 142 -5.90 -14.52 -12.47
#